data_AF-A0A3G2S9W0-F1
#
_entry.id   AF-A0A3G2S9W0-F1
#
_cell.length_a   1.000
_cell.length_b   1.000
_cell.length_c   1.000
_cell.angle_alpha   90.00
_cell.angle_beta   90.00
_cell.angle_gamma   90.00
#
_symmetry.space_group_name_H-M   'P 1'
#
loop_
_entity.id
_entity.type
_entity.pdbx_description
1 polymer ?
#
loop_
_entity_poly.entity_id
_entity_poly.type
_entity_poly.pdbx_seq_one_letter_code
_entity_poly.pdbx_strand_id
1 'polypeptide(L)'
;MCASQPAFLNSAVDHLDPVDFLIGVMSVDHLAERRNVIRNTYVRHTLPLHAQTGRPLSQAQVKFVLGRPRKEYEHAIAMEMEMYNDLIVLDIKESQWSDKTLGFLRWAAENATVPVLVPSSSPSAVHIGHKTYEVRQKFVNYVLKADDDAFIVLEELERRLRAIPRQLSHWGYKIADWFMGGELYALSHDLVQFIAASPEISKWPALKEDEQVPRWLALHPRASDIVWTTEHCWIYDHPRAKTPYAHGFLFPQHVETIRREYAQGLSPDELSRRGGPRKADAYSTTTRWGQAYTPPSPGLTPEESVEALVEGGGRWRDQWHRQAHEPDAPLDVPRRTVWPGNATHDLQPTYEPEAGLAVVEREPSIGAQRHEAGTFPVWGPPLRAYSHQLYNERYVNGTLGGTVAVHFLKQNAWFYETALALIGSQRTWALGGAATEWRMHESPVRIR
;
A
#
# COMPACT_ATOMS: atom_id res chain seq x y z
N MET A 1 -2.36 -15.96 1.15
CA MET A 1 -1.01 -16.09 0.55
C MET A 1 -1.06 -15.50 -0.85
N CYS A 2 -0.07 -14.70 -1.25
CA CYS A 2 0.00 -14.11 -2.60
C CYS A 2 -0.09 -15.15 -3.74
N ALA A 3 0.53 -16.31 -3.55
CA ALA A 3 0.54 -17.41 -4.53
C ALA A 3 -0.86 -17.90 -4.92
N SER A 4 -1.83 -17.86 -3.99
CA SER A 4 -3.20 -18.36 -4.20
C SER A 4 -4.24 -17.25 -4.42
N GLN A 5 -3.84 -15.98 -4.37
CA GLN A 5 -4.74 -14.85 -4.67
C GLN A 5 -4.67 -14.57 -6.18
N PRO A 6 -5.81 -14.35 -6.87
CA PRO A 6 -5.84 -13.97 -8.28
C PRO A 6 -4.96 -12.75 -8.60
N ALA A 7 -4.49 -12.66 -9.84
CA ALA A 7 -3.78 -11.47 -10.31
C ALA A 7 -4.75 -10.30 -10.47
N PHE A 8 -4.53 -9.22 -9.72
CA PHE A 8 -5.13 -7.94 -10.02
C PHE A 8 -4.31 -7.29 -11.14
N LEU A 9 -4.95 -6.97 -12.26
CA LEU A 9 -4.32 -6.29 -13.40
C LEU A 9 -4.88 -4.88 -13.50
N ASN A 10 -4.03 -3.87 -13.39
CA ASN A 10 -4.46 -2.46 -13.39
C ASN A 10 -5.19 -2.06 -14.69
N SER A 11 -4.76 -2.61 -15.83
CA SER A 11 -5.42 -2.46 -17.14
C SER A 11 -6.85 -3.00 -17.17
N ALA A 12 -7.19 -4.00 -16.34
CA ALA A 12 -8.54 -4.54 -16.25
C ALA A 12 -9.54 -3.57 -15.60
N VAL A 13 -9.09 -2.48 -14.96
CA VAL A 13 -9.96 -1.44 -14.37
C VAL A 13 -9.77 -0.04 -14.99
N ASP A 14 -8.83 0.14 -15.93
CA ASP A 14 -8.63 1.43 -16.60
C ASP A 14 -9.81 1.86 -17.49
N HIS A 15 -10.68 0.91 -17.89
CA HIS A 15 -11.91 1.17 -18.64
C HIS A 15 -13.14 1.51 -17.76
N LEU A 16 -13.02 1.39 -16.44
CA LEU A 16 -14.09 1.68 -15.48
C LEU A 16 -13.99 3.14 -15.02
N ASP A 17 -15.14 3.76 -14.71
CA ASP A 17 -15.19 5.08 -14.08
C ASP A 17 -14.34 5.11 -12.79
N PRO A 18 -13.49 6.13 -12.57
CA PRO A 18 -12.79 6.33 -11.30
C PRO A 18 -13.73 6.45 -10.09
N VAL A 19 -13.20 6.14 -8.90
CA VAL A 19 -13.94 6.21 -7.63
C VAL A 19 -13.39 7.28 -6.69
N ASP A 20 -14.29 8.06 -6.09
CA ASP A 20 -13.96 9.07 -5.09
C ASP A 20 -14.11 8.49 -3.68
N PHE A 21 -13.22 8.84 -2.77
CA PHE A 21 -13.21 8.27 -1.42
C PHE A 21 -12.64 9.21 -0.36
N LEU A 22 -13.03 8.97 0.89
CA LEU A 22 -12.48 9.64 2.07
C LEU A 22 -11.83 8.62 3.01
N ILE A 23 -10.57 8.82 3.37
CA ILE A 23 -9.89 8.08 4.46
C ILE A 23 -9.91 8.92 5.73
N GLY A 24 -10.54 8.38 6.79
CA GLY A 24 -10.38 8.84 8.16
C GLY A 24 -9.22 8.12 8.82
N VAL A 25 -8.09 8.80 8.97
CA VAL A 25 -6.90 8.29 9.65
C VAL A 25 -7.03 8.58 11.15
N MET A 26 -7.18 7.55 11.97
CA MET A 26 -7.33 7.67 13.42
C MET A 26 -6.02 8.14 14.05
N SER A 27 -5.99 9.39 14.52
CA SER A 27 -4.82 10.04 15.12
C SER A 27 -5.21 10.75 16.42
N VAL A 28 -4.24 11.09 17.26
CA VAL A 28 -4.48 11.76 18.56
C VAL A 28 -3.76 13.10 18.63
N ASP A 29 -4.31 14.04 19.41
CA ASP A 29 -3.87 15.44 19.51
C ASP A 29 -2.36 15.68 19.36
N HIS A 30 -1.54 15.03 20.19
CA HIS A 30 -0.10 15.23 20.29
C HIS A 30 0.73 14.67 19.12
N LEU A 31 0.16 13.85 18.23
CA LEU A 31 0.87 13.22 17.10
C LEU A 31 0.93 14.11 15.83
N ALA A 32 1.05 15.42 16.01
CA ALA A 32 1.18 16.38 14.90
C ALA A 32 2.38 16.08 13.98
N GLU A 33 3.50 15.58 14.52
CA GLU A 33 4.64 15.12 13.71
C GLU A 33 4.25 13.95 12.82
N ARG A 34 3.53 12.94 13.34
CA ARG A 34 3.06 11.78 12.57
C ARG A 34 2.16 12.22 11.41
N ARG A 35 1.18 13.09 11.69
CA ARG A 35 0.30 13.67 10.65
C ARG A 35 1.11 14.40 9.58
N ASN A 36 2.12 15.18 9.97
CA ASN A 36 3.00 15.85 9.01
C ASN A 36 3.88 14.88 8.19
N VAL A 37 4.34 13.76 8.77
CA VAL A 37 5.05 12.68 8.06
C VAL A 37 4.12 12.03 7.03
N ILE A 38 2.85 11.76 7.39
CA ILE A 38 1.83 11.22 6.48
C ILE A 38 1.56 12.19 5.32
N ARG A 39 1.31 13.48 5.62
CA ARG A 39 1.14 14.55 4.61
C ARG A 39 2.29 14.58 3.61
N ASN A 40 3.53 14.53 4.09
CA ASN A 40 4.74 14.65 3.27
C ASN A 40 5.26 13.31 2.69
N THR A 41 4.54 12.20 2.90
CA THR A 41 4.82 10.91 2.26
C THR A 41 3.66 10.51 1.36
N TYR A 42 2.87 9.50 1.72
CA TYR A 42 1.95 8.88 0.77
C TYR A 42 0.83 9.81 0.27
N VAL A 43 0.33 10.71 1.13
CA VAL A 43 -0.76 11.66 0.78
C VAL A 43 -0.34 12.61 -0.33
N ARG A 44 0.91 13.07 -0.33
CA ARG A 44 1.45 13.97 -1.36
C ARG A 44 1.89 13.23 -2.63
N HIS A 45 2.40 12.01 -2.49
CA HIS A 45 3.21 11.36 -3.53
C HIS A 45 2.56 10.14 -4.20
N THR A 46 1.36 9.70 -3.79
CA THR A 46 0.65 8.53 -4.36
C THR A 46 -0.79 8.81 -4.80
N LEU A 47 -1.18 10.07 -4.97
CA LEU A 47 -2.54 10.43 -5.39
C LEU A 47 -2.91 9.79 -6.75
N PRO A 48 -4.17 9.37 -6.98
CA PRO A 48 -4.60 8.89 -8.29
C PRO A 48 -4.47 10.01 -9.33
N LEU A 49 -3.53 9.89 -10.28
CA LEU A 49 -3.30 10.87 -11.35
C LEU A 49 -3.64 10.32 -12.74
N HIS A 50 -4.19 11.17 -13.59
CA HIS A 50 -4.51 10.87 -14.98
C HIS A 50 -3.23 10.91 -15.83
N ALA A 51 -2.78 9.75 -16.31
CA ALA A 51 -1.46 9.53 -16.92
C ALA A 51 -1.02 10.60 -17.94
N GLN A 52 -1.88 11.00 -18.87
CA GLN A 52 -1.56 11.97 -19.94
C GLN A 52 -1.62 13.44 -19.50
N THR A 53 -2.17 13.78 -18.34
CA THR A 53 -2.40 15.19 -17.92
C THR A 53 -1.80 15.56 -16.57
N GLY A 54 -1.41 14.58 -15.75
CA GLY A 54 -0.87 14.80 -14.40
C GLY A 54 -1.88 15.38 -13.40
N ARG A 55 -3.17 15.49 -13.77
CA ARG A 55 -4.24 15.99 -12.90
C ARG A 55 -4.83 14.85 -12.07
N PRO A 56 -5.44 15.13 -10.89
CA PRO A 56 -6.18 14.13 -10.13
C PRO A 56 -7.23 13.41 -10.99
N LEU A 57 -7.18 12.08 -10.97
CA LEU A 57 -8.10 11.18 -11.68
C LEU A 57 -9.39 10.95 -10.90
N SER A 58 -9.30 10.95 -9.56
CA SER A 58 -10.42 10.98 -8.63
C SER A 58 -10.10 11.83 -7.41
N GLN A 59 -11.11 12.10 -6.59
CA GLN A 59 -11.03 12.85 -5.35
C GLN A 59 -10.73 11.90 -4.18
N ALA A 60 -9.46 11.54 -4.04
CA ALA A 60 -8.93 10.83 -2.87
C ALA A 60 -8.68 11.81 -1.72
N GLN A 61 -9.62 11.91 -0.77
CA GLN A 61 -9.44 12.72 0.44
C GLN A 61 -8.81 11.89 1.56
N VAL A 62 -7.85 12.48 2.27
CA VAL A 62 -7.31 11.95 3.53
C VAL A 62 -7.55 13.00 4.61
N LYS A 63 -8.16 12.62 5.72
CA LYS A 63 -8.38 13.48 6.88
C LYS A 63 -8.04 12.74 8.18
N PHE A 64 -7.43 13.43 9.12
CA PHE A 64 -7.06 12.87 10.43
C PHE A 64 -8.21 13.06 11.43
N VAL A 65 -8.65 11.97 12.04
CA VAL A 65 -9.78 11.94 12.98
C VAL A 65 -9.24 11.99 14.40
N LEU A 66 -9.60 13.03 15.14
CA LEU A 66 -9.26 13.26 16.54
C LEU A 66 -10.55 13.31 17.39
N GLY A 67 -10.47 12.97 18.67
CA GLY A 67 -11.45 13.41 19.66
C GLY A 67 -11.23 14.89 20.04
N ARG A 68 -11.99 15.38 21.03
CA ARG A 68 -11.79 16.72 21.59
C ARG A 68 -10.36 16.80 22.17
N PRO A 69 -9.51 17.72 21.69
CA PRO A 69 -8.10 17.77 22.09
C PRO A 69 -7.96 18.15 23.57
N ARG A 70 -6.84 17.76 24.19
CA ARG A 70 -6.51 18.23 25.54
C ARG A 70 -6.06 19.70 25.51
N LYS A 71 -6.22 20.38 26.65
CA LYS A 71 -6.02 21.82 26.77
C LYS A 71 -4.62 22.29 26.39
N GLU A 72 -3.61 21.47 26.63
CA GLU A 72 -2.22 21.74 26.23
C GLU A 72 -1.97 21.64 24.72
N TYR A 73 -2.91 21.07 23.94
CA TYR A 73 -2.85 20.95 22.47
C TYR A 73 -3.91 21.76 21.72
N GLU A 74 -4.96 22.28 22.39
CA GLU A 74 -6.07 23.05 21.78
C GLU A 74 -5.60 24.08 20.73
N HIS A 75 -4.64 24.95 21.09
CA HIS A 75 -4.12 25.98 20.18
C HIS A 75 -3.30 25.39 19.02
N ALA A 76 -2.51 24.35 19.26
CA ALA A 76 -1.72 23.69 18.22
C ALA A 76 -2.62 23.00 17.18
N ILE A 77 -3.71 22.35 17.64
CA ILE A 77 -4.73 21.75 16.77
C ILE A 77 -5.47 22.82 15.98
N ALA A 78 -5.86 23.93 16.60
CA ALA A 78 -6.49 25.04 15.87
C ALA A 78 -5.60 25.59 14.75
N MET A 79 -4.30 25.81 15.02
CA MET A 79 -3.35 26.25 13.98
C MET A 79 -3.11 25.17 12.90
N GLU A 80 -3.19 23.88 13.24
CA GLU A 80 -3.09 22.78 12.28
C GLU A 80 -4.34 22.69 11.38
N MET A 81 -5.54 22.96 11.92
CA MET A 81 -6.79 23.06 11.15
C MET A 81 -6.72 24.18 10.11
N GLU A 82 -6.33 25.39 10.52
CA GLU A 82 -6.22 26.55 9.62
C GLU A 82 -5.14 26.36 8.54
N MET A 83 -4.05 25.65 8.85
CA MET A 83 -2.93 25.43 7.92
C MET A 83 -3.22 24.36 6.85
N TYR A 84 -3.90 23.27 7.21
CA TYR A 84 -4.02 22.08 6.35
C TYR A 84 -5.46 21.69 5.97
N ASN A 85 -6.48 22.15 6.70
CA ASN A 85 -7.90 21.83 6.46
C ASN A 85 -8.21 20.31 6.33
N ASP A 86 -7.44 19.49 7.04
CA ASP A 86 -7.49 18.02 6.95
C ASP A 86 -7.73 17.32 8.29
N LEU A 87 -8.09 18.05 9.36
CA LEU A 87 -8.52 17.45 10.63
C LEU A 87 -10.05 17.33 10.70
N ILE A 88 -10.52 16.25 11.31
CA ILE A 88 -11.90 16.05 11.78
C ILE A 88 -11.82 15.95 13.30
N VAL A 89 -12.26 16.98 14.01
CA VAL A 89 -12.32 16.99 15.49
C VAL A 89 -13.74 16.62 15.92
N LEU A 90 -13.88 15.42 16.51
CA LEU A 90 -15.16 14.91 17.01
C LEU A 90 -15.40 15.41 18.44
N ASP A 91 -16.63 15.81 18.77
CA ASP A 91 -16.99 16.29 20.12
C ASP A 91 -17.19 15.15 21.15
N ILE A 92 -16.22 14.25 21.21
CA ILE A 92 -16.12 13.14 22.15
C ILE A 92 -14.83 13.26 22.97
N LYS A 93 -14.70 12.50 24.06
CA LYS A 93 -13.37 12.31 24.67
C LYS A 93 -12.51 11.47 23.73
N GLU A 94 -11.23 11.84 23.58
CA GLU A 94 -10.27 11.04 22.81
C GLU A 94 -10.23 9.57 23.27
N SER A 95 -10.26 8.65 22.31
CA SER A 95 -10.56 7.23 22.51
C SER A 95 -9.90 6.36 21.43
N GLN A 96 -9.48 5.15 21.82
CA GLN A 96 -8.96 4.11 20.91
C GLN A 96 -10.03 3.07 20.52
N TRP A 97 -11.29 3.29 20.90
CA TRP A 97 -12.37 2.32 20.80
C TRP A 97 -13.37 2.66 19.70
N SER A 98 -14.34 1.76 19.49
CA SER A 98 -15.35 1.84 18.43
C SER A 98 -16.24 3.10 18.49
N ASP A 99 -16.26 3.83 19.60
CA ASP A 99 -17.00 5.10 19.75
C ASP A 99 -16.41 6.21 18.88
N LYS A 100 -15.07 6.30 18.76
CA LYS A 100 -14.40 7.26 17.86
C LYS A 100 -14.70 6.99 16.40
N THR A 101 -14.59 5.74 15.95
CA THR A 101 -14.88 5.38 14.56
C THR A 101 -16.38 5.49 14.25
N LEU A 102 -17.28 5.18 15.19
CA LEU A 102 -18.70 5.46 15.02
C LEU A 102 -18.98 6.97 14.89
N GLY A 103 -18.29 7.82 15.65
CA GLY A 103 -18.34 9.27 15.51
C GLY A 103 -17.84 9.76 14.15
N PHE A 104 -16.75 9.18 13.64
CA PHE A 104 -16.25 9.46 12.29
C PHE A 104 -17.22 9.01 11.20
N LEU A 105 -17.76 7.79 11.26
CA LEU A 105 -18.71 7.29 10.26
C LEU A 105 -20.00 8.12 10.24
N ARG A 106 -20.45 8.65 11.39
CA ARG A 106 -21.54 9.63 11.48
C ARG A 106 -21.21 10.94 10.80
N TRP A 107 -20.06 11.54 11.14
CA TRP A 107 -19.59 12.76 10.47
C TRP A 107 -19.50 12.54 8.95
N ALA A 108 -18.98 11.39 8.51
CA ALA A 108 -18.80 11.06 7.11
C ALA A 108 -20.12 10.82 6.35
N ALA A 109 -21.14 10.21 6.98
CA ALA A 109 -22.46 10.04 6.38
C ALA A 109 -23.13 11.36 5.98
N GLU A 110 -22.83 12.46 6.68
CA GLU A 110 -23.35 13.80 6.40
C GLU A 110 -22.37 14.66 5.58
N ASN A 111 -21.05 14.52 5.78
CA ASN A 111 -20.06 15.49 5.30
C ASN A 111 -19.07 14.94 4.25
N ALA A 112 -18.97 13.62 4.02
CA ALA A 112 -18.01 13.02 3.09
C ALA A 112 -18.43 13.25 1.62
N THR A 113 -18.21 14.48 1.16
CA THR A 113 -18.65 14.98 -0.14
C THR A 113 -17.48 15.49 -0.99
N VAL A 114 -17.68 15.48 -2.30
CA VAL A 114 -16.71 15.91 -3.31
C VAL A 114 -17.36 16.81 -4.36
N PRO A 115 -16.65 17.85 -4.84
CA PRO A 115 -17.18 18.76 -5.85
C PRO A 115 -17.27 18.07 -7.22
N VAL A 116 -18.37 18.32 -7.92
CA VAL A 116 -18.63 17.82 -9.28
C VAL A 116 -19.12 18.95 -10.19
N LEU A 117 -18.70 18.89 -11.45
CA LEU A 117 -19.01 19.88 -12.47
C LEU A 117 -20.24 19.43 -13.28
N VAL A 118 -21.37 20.11 -13.11
CA VAL A 118 -22.60 19.85 -13.85
C VAL A 118 -22.75 20.91 -14.96
N PRO A 119 -22.88 20.54 -16.25
CA PRO A 119 -23.07 21.51 -17.32
C PRO A 119 -24.25 22.44 -17.04
N SER A 120 -24.04 23.76 -17.11
CA SER A 120 -25.04 24.75 -16.70
C SER A 120 -24.89 26.06 -17.47
N SER A 121 -26.02 26.66 -17.84
CA SER A 121 -26.13 27.98 -18.45
C SER A 121 -26.41 29.10 -17.43
N SER A 122 -26.26 28.83 -16.12
CA SER A 122 -26.47 29.83 -15.08
C SER A 122 -25.45 30.98 -15.16
N PRO A 123 -25.85 32.25 -14.93
CA PRO A 123 -24.90 33.36 -14.78
C PRO A 123 -23.88 33.17 -13.63
N SER A 124 -24.18 32.30 -12.66
CA SER A 124 -23.30 31.95 -11.54
C SER A 124 -22.33 30.79 -11.82
N ALA A 125 -22.35 30.21 -13.03
CA ALA A 125 -21.59 29.02 -13.36
C ALA A 125 -20.13 29.32 -13.81
N VAL A 126 -19.23 28.42 -13.43
CA VAL A 126 -17.78 28.52 -13.67
C VAL A 126 -17.46 28.14 -15.11
N HIS A 127 -16.59 28.93 -15.75
CA HIS A 127 -16.17 28.71 -17.14
C HIS A 127 -14.86 27.92 -17.17
N ILE A 128 -14.85 26.79 -17.88
CA ILE A 128 -13.69 25.90 -18.02
C ILE A 128 -13.52 25.57 -19.51
N GLY A 129 -12.55 26.23 -20.15
CA GLY A 129 -12.43 26.25 -21.60
C GLY A 129 -13.65 26.90 -22.24
N HIS A 130 -14.23 26.24 -23.26
CA HIS A 130 -15.44 26.70 -23.96
C HIS A 130 -16.75 26.15 -23.35
N LYS A 131 -16.72 25.65 -22.11
CA LYS A 131 -17.89 25.05 -21.44
C LYS A 131 -18.12 25.69 -20.08
N THR A 132 -19.39 25.76 -19.69
CA THR A 132 -19.84 26.43 -18.47
C THR A 132 -20.50 25.41 -17.53
N TYR A 133 -20.12 25.44 -16.24
CA TYR A 133 -20.40 24.39 -15.27
C TYR A 133 -20.82 24.97 -13.91
N GLU A 134 -21.90 24.44 -13.35
CA GLU A 134 -22.23 24.63 -11.95
C GLU A 134 -21.43 23.65 -11.10
N VAL A 135 -20.81 24.13 -10.02
CA VAL A 135 -20.15 23.27 -9.02
C VAL A 135 -21.21 22.80 -8.04
N ARG A 136 -21.49 21.50 -8.02
CA ARG A 136 -22.35 20.84 -7.02
C ARG A 136 -21.52 19.91 -6.15
N GLN A 137 -22.11 19.42 -5.06
CA GLN A 137 -21.53 18.36 -4.24
C GLN A 137 -22.22 17.03 -4.53
N LYS A 138 -21.47 15.92 -4.47
CA LYS A 138 -21.99 14.56 -4.31
C LYS A 138 -21.30 13.88 -3.13
N PHE A 139 -21.87 12.82 -2.58
CA PHE A 139 -21.15 11.95 -1.64
C PHE A 139 -20.04 11.16 -2.36
N VAL A 140 -18.99 10.80 -1.61
CA VAL A 140 -17.96 9.85 -2.04
C VAL A 140 -18.55 8.46 -2.30
N ASN A 141 -17.86 7.61 -3.05
CA ASN A 141 -18.26 6.22 -3.25
C ASN A 141 -17.97 5.37 -2.00
N TYR A 142 -16.82 5.60 -1.36
CA TYR A 142 -16.37 4.86 -0.18
C TYR A 142 -15.87 5.78 0.92
N VAL A 143 -16.13 5.39 2.17
CA VAL A 143 -15.46 5.94 3.35
C VAL A 143 -14.59 4.84 3.94
N LEU A 144 -13.35 5.19 4.27
CA LEU A 144 -12.36 4.29 4.82
C LEU A 144 -11.96 4.72 6.22
N LYS A 145 -11.62 3.74 7.06
CA LYS A 145 -10.88 3.95 8.30
C LYS A 145 -9.47 3.40 8.11
N ALA A 146 -8.48 4.10 8.66
CA ALA A 146 -7.11 3.66 8.78
C ALA A 146 -6.54 4.09 10.14
N ASP A 147 -5.44 3.49 10.59
CA ASP A 147 -4.70 3.94 11.77
C ASP A 147 -3.49 4.82 11.37
N ASP A 148 -3.03 5.72 12.24
CA ASP A 148 -1.94 6.68 11.92
C ASP A 148 -0.53 6.09 11.82
N ASP A 149 -0.42 4.76 11.85
CA ASP A 149 0.79 4.03 11.45
C ASP A 149 0.58 3.08 10.26
N ALA A 150 -0.43 3.35 9.43
CA ALA A 150 -0.56 2.83 8.07
C ALA A 150 -0.01 3.81 7.01
N PHE A 151 0.69 3.26 6.01
CA PHE A 151 1.15 3.92 4.79
C PHE A 151 0.30 3.40 3.62
N ILE A 152 -0.37 4.27 2.87
CA ILE A 152 -1.41 3.87 1.91
C ILE A 152 -1.07 4.40 0.51
N VAL A 153 -0.91 3.52 -0.48
CA VAL A 153 -0.68 3.90 -1.88
C VAL A 153 -2.04 4.24 -2.50
N LEU A 154 -2.39 5.53 -2.52
CA LEU A 154 -3.76 6.00 -2.80
C LEU A 154 -4.22 5.67 -4.23
N GLU A 155 -3.30 5.66 -5.20
CA GLU A 155 -3.56 5.27 -6.59
C GLU A 155 -3.80 3.77 -6.79
N GLU A 156 -3.18 2.90 -5.97
CA GLU A 156 -3.50 1.46 -5.96
C GLU A 156 -4.80 1.16 -5.22
N LEU A 157 -5.04 1.87 -4.11
CA LEU A 157 -6.29 1.80 -3.36
C LEU A 157 -7.48 2.17 -4.25
N GLU A 158 -7.38 3.28 -5.00
CA GLU A 158 -8.41 3.71 -5.95
C GLU A 158 -8.73 2.59 -6.94
N ARG A 159 -7.71 1.97 -7.53
CA ARG A 159 -7.86 0.87 -8.50
C ARG A 159 -8.55 -0.34 -7.89
N ARG A 160 -8.21 -0.74 -6.65
CA ARG A 160 -8.92 -1.83 -5.95
C ARG A 160 -10.38 -1.49 -5.68
N LEU A 161 -10.67 -0.28 -5.19
CA LEU A 161 -12.02 0.20 -4.91
C LEU A 161 -12.86 0.44 -6.17
N ARG A 162 -12.21 0.66 -7.32
CA ARG A 162 -12.87 0.74 -8.64
C ARG A 162 -13.40 -0.62 -9.11
N ALA A 163 -12.80 -1.72 -8.67
CA ALA A 163 -13.16 -3.08 -9.07
C ALA A 163 -14.35 -3.67 -8.28
N ILE A 164 -14.77 -3.05 -7.17
CA ILE A 164 -15.83 -3.55 -6.29
C ILE A 164 -17.13 -2.75 -6.47
N PRO A 165 -18.29 -3.27 -6.04
CA PRO A 165 -19.56 -2.54 -6.16
C PRO A 165 -19.58 -1.27 -5.30
N ARG A 166 -20.13 -0.19 -5.86
CA ARG A 166 -20.23 1.13 -5.20
C ARG A 166 -21.33 1.23 -4.13
N GLN A 167 -21.94 0.09 -3.77
CA GLN A 167 -23.01 -0.09 -2.79
C GLN A 167 -22.83 -1.44 -2.09
N LEU A 168 -23.36 -1.57 -0.87
CA LEU A 168 -23.30 -2.76 -0.02
C LEU A 168 -21.96 -3.50 -0.06
N SER A 169 -20.83 -2.78 0.02
CA SER A 169 -19.51 -3.38 -0.15
C SER A 169 -18.54 -2.97 0.97
N HIS A 170 -17.82 -3.96 1.48
CA HIS A 170 -16.80 -3.82 2.51
C HIS A 170 -15.50 -4.47 2.04
N TRP A 171 -14.40 -3.72 2.09
CA TRP A 171 -13.10 -4.13 1.57
C TRP A 171 -11.99 -3.91 2.60
N GLY A 172 -10.97 -4.78 2.65
CA GLY A 172 -9.83 -4.70 3.57
C GLY A 172 -9.06 -6.02 3.66
N TYR A 173 -8.19 -6.19 4.66
CA TYR A 173 -7.54 -7.46 4.95
C TYR A 173 -8.39 -8.29 5.93
N LYS A 174 -8.87 -9.48 5.51
CA LYS A 174 -9.85 -10.24 6.31
C LYS A 174 -9.21 -11.15 7.37
N ILE A 175 -9.24 -10.76 8.64
CA ILE A 175 -8.68 -11.54 9.75
C ILE A 175 -9.65 -12.65 10.18
N ALA A 176 -9.11 -13.87 10.35
CA ALA A 176 -9.81 -15.08 10.81
C ALA A 176 -11.13 -15.40 10.06
N ASP A 177 -11.22 -15.00 8.79
CA ASP A 177 -12.42 -15.09 7.95
C ASP A 177 -13.68 -14.39 8.53
N TRP A 178 -13.52 -13.52 9.53
CA TRP A 178 -14.61 -12.88 10.27
C TRP A 178 -14.68 -11.36 10.09
N PHE A 179 -13.56 -10.64 10.23
CA PHE A 179 -13.54 -9.17 10.28
C PHE A 179 -12.44 -8.57 9.41
N MET A 180 -12.55 -7.30 9.01
CA MET A 180 -11.45 -6.58 8.35
C MET A 180 -10.53 -5.96 9.40
N GLY A 181 -9.22 -6.09 9.22
CA GLY A 181 -8.23 -5.54 10.14
C GLY A 181 -8.32 -4.02 10.27
N GLY A 182 -8.03 -3.50 11.46
CA GLY A 182 -8.15 -2.08 11.78
C GLY A 182 -7.20 -1.17 10.97
N GLU A 183 -6.13 -1.72 10.41
CA GLU A 183 -5.10 -0.97 9.70
C GLU A 183 -5.61 -0.16 8.51
N LEU A 184 -6.49 -0.76 7.71
CA LEU A 184 -7.17 -0.13 6.57
C LEU A 184 -8.36 -0.99 6.13
N TYR A 185 -9.55 -0.40 6.13
CA TYR A 185 -10.71 -0.95 5.44
C TYR A 185 -11.58 0.15 4.82
N ALA A 186 -12.42 -0.25 3.87
CA ALA A 186 -13.42 0.58 3.21
C ALA A 186 -14.84 0.07 3.44
N LEU A 187 -15.79 1.00 3.50
CA LEU A 187 -17.23 0.80 3.45
C LEU A 187 -17.80 1.64 2.32
N SER A 188 -18.70 1.08 1.50
CA SER A 188 -19.50 1.87 0.56
C SER A 188 -20.40 2.85 1.33
N HIS A 189 -20.63 4.04 0.76
CA HIS A 189 -21.22 5.16 1.51
C HIS A 189 -22.65 4.87 2.03
N ASP A 190 -23.40 3.98 1.38
CA ASP A 190 -24.71 3.49 1.86
C ASP A 190 -24.63 2.68 3.17
N LEU A 191 -23.58 1.85 3.35
CA LEU A 191 -23.33 1.17 4.63
C LEU A 191 -22.94 2.15 5.74
N VAL A 192 -22.22 3.23 5.38
CA VAL A 192 -21.85 4.31 6.31
C VAL A 192 -23.09 5.06 6.78
N GLN A 193 -24.01 5.40 5.87
CA GLN A 193 -25.30 6.01 6.18
C GLN A 193 -26.15 5.11 7.08
N PHE A 194 -26.20 3.80 6.83
CA PHE A 194 -26.89 2.84 7.69
C PHE A 194 -26.30 2.80 9.12
N ILE A 195 -24.97 2.68 9.25
CA ILE A 195 -24.28 2.63 10.55
C ILE A 195 -24.52 3.94 11.33
N ALA A 196 -24.45 5.08 10.65
CA ALA A 196 -24.69 6.39 11.25
C ALA A 196 -26.11 6.51 11.82
N ALA A 197 -27.12 6.07 11.05
CA ALA A 197 -28.54 6.22 11.35
C ALA A 197 -29.10 5.22 12.38
N SER A 198 -28.45 4.08 12.64
CA SER A 198 -29.02 3.04 13.52
C SER A 198 -29.16 3.46 15.01
N PRO A 199 -30.38 3.44 15.57
CA PRO A 199 -30.61 3.60 17.00
C PRO A 199 -30.12 2.41 17.84
N GLU A 200 -29.84 1.26 17.23
CA GLU A 200 -29.35 0.04 17.89
C GLU A 200 -27.85 0.18 18.14
N ILE A 201 -27.08 0.45 17.08
CA ILE A 201 -25.62 0.64 17.14
C ILE A 201 -25.26 1.74 18.16
N SER A 202 -26.08 2.78 18.27
CA SER A 202 -25.97 3.86 19.27
C SER A 202 -25.89 3.39 20.73
N LYS A 203 -26.35 2.18 21.05
CA LYS A 203 -26.43 1.62 22.41
C LYS A 203 -25.32 0.62 22.71
N TRP A 204 -24.42 0.35 21.75
CA TRP A 204 -23.40 -0.69 21.89
C TRP A 204 -22.23 -0.19 22.76
N PRO A 205 -21.59 -1.09 23.54
CA PRO A 205 -20.41 -0.72 24.30
C PRO A 205 -19.25 -0.33 23.37
N ALA A 206 -18.46 0.65 23.81
CA ALA A 206 -17.18 0.96 23.19
C ALA A 206 -16.22 -0.23 23.39
N LEU A 207 -15.94 -0.95 22.30
CA LEU A 207 -15.05 -2.12 22.27
C LEU A 207 -13.98 -1.88 21.20
N LYS A 208 -13.16 -2.90 20.93
CA LYS A 208 -12.38 -2.98 19.69
C LYS A 208 -13.27 -2.69 18.49
N GLU A 209 -12.76 -1.91 17.57
CA GLU A 209 -13.51 -1.29 16.47
C GLU A 209 -13.68 -2.23 15.28
N ASP A 210 -12.57 -2.83 14.86
CA ASP A 210 -12.45 -3.89 13.85
C ASP A 210 -13.39 -5.09 14.10
N GLU A 211 -13.51 -5.54 15.35
CA GLU A 211 -14.45 -6.59 15.76
C GLU A 211 -15.92 -6.15 15.82
N GLN A 212 -16.22 -4.84 15.81
CA GLN A 212 -17.58 -4.30 15.95
C GLN A 212 -18.23 -4.00 14.59
N VAL A 213 -17.49 -3.46 13.62
CA VAL A 213 -17.97 -3.22 12.23
C VAL A 213 -18.70 -4.43 11.61
N PRO A 214 -18.19 -5.68 11.62
CA PRO A 214 -18.94 -6.82 11.07
C PRO A 214 -20.25 -7.09 11.81
N ARG A 215 -20.30 -6.83 13.12
CA ARG A 215 -21.50 -7.01 13.94
C ARG A 215 -22.53 -5.91 13.67
N TRP A 216 -22.08 -4.69 13.37
CA TRP A 216 -22.93 -3.59 12.90
C TRP A 216 -23.51 -3.88 11.50
N LEU A 217 -22.69 -4.35 10.56
CA LEU A 217 -23.13 -4.73 9.21
C LEU A 217 -24.13 -5.89 9.23
N ALA A 218 -24.02 -6.81 10.18
CA ALA A 218 -24.99 -7.89 10.40
C ALA A 218 -26.39 -7.41 10.82
N LEU A 219 -26.56 -6.15 11.25
CA LEU A 219 -27.86 -5.53 11.51
C LEU A 219 -28.53 -4.95 10.24
N HIS A 220 -27.82 -4.90 9.11
CA HIS A 220 -28.34 -4.32 7.89
C HIS A 220 -29.53 -5.16 7.33
N PRO A 221 -30.66 -4.55 6.92
CA PRO A 221 -31.81 -5.31 6.39
C PRO A 221 -31.50 -6.17 5.16
N ARG A 222 -30.38 -5.90 4.47
CA ARG A 222 -29.83 -6.71 3.37
C ARG A 222 -28.42 -7.20 3.69
N ALA A 223 -28.16 -7.66 4.92
CA ALA A 223 -26.83 -8.14 5.33
C ALA A 223 -26.32 -9.32 4.48
N SER A 224 -27.22 -10.13 3.92
CA SER A 224 -26.95 -11.19 2.93
C SER A 224 -26.33 -10.69 1.63
N ASP A 225 -26.59 -9.43 1.27
CA ASP A 225 -26.25 -8.84 -0.01
C ASP A 225 -24.93 -8.05 0.06
N ILE A 226 -24.31 -7.99 1.24
CA ILE A 226 -23.07 -7.26 1.46
C ILE A 226 -21.91 -8.04 0.84
N VAL A 227 -21.18 -7.40 -0.07
CA VAL A 227 -20.02 -7.96 -0.76
C VAL A 227 -18.76 -7.71 0.06
N TRP A 228 -18.14 -8.80 0.54
CA TRP A 228 -16.91 -8.81 1.31
C TRP A 228 -15.72 -9.10 0.40
N THR A 229 -14.97 -8.07 0.02
CA THR A 229 -13.77 -8.22 -0.84
C THR A 229 -12.51 -8.14 -0.01
N THR A 230 -11.64 -9.16 -0.06
CA THR A 230 -10.41 -9.21 0.75
C THR A 230 -9.16 -8.95 -0.09
N GLU A 231 -8.21 -8.20 0.48
CA GLU A 231 -6.87 -7.97 -0.07
C GLU A 231 -5.82 -8.54 0.89
N HIS A 232 -5.26 -9.71 0.57
CA HIS A 232 -4.37 -10.49 1.45
C HIS A 232 -2.90 -10.49 1.02
N CYS A 233 -2.59 -9.95 -0.16
CA CYS A 233 -1.24 -9.92 -0.71
C CYS A 233 -0.65 -8.51 -0.63
N TRP A 234 -1.50 -7.49 -0.80
CA TRP A 234 -1.06 -6.11 -0.94
C TRP A 234 -1.40 -5.21 0.26
N ILE A 235 -1.84 -5.82 1.37
CA ILE A 235 -1.86 -5.22 2.72
C ILE A 235 -1.03 -6.14 3.61
N TYR A 236 0.00 -5.59 4.25
CA TYR A 236 0.95 -6.32 5.10
C TYR A 236 1.63 -5.38 6.11
N ASP A 237 2.28 -5.93 7.14
CA ASP A 237 3.01 -5.12 8.13
C ASP A 237 4.44 -4.81 7.69
N HIS A 238 4.98 -3.68 8.17
CA HIS A 238 6.29 -3.14 7.80
C HIS A 238 7.42 -4.17 7.96
N PRO A 239 8.45 -4.19 7.09
CA PRO A 239 9.55 -5.17 7.11
C PRO A 239 10.36 -5.27 8.43
N ARG A 240 10.19 -4.31 9.34
CA ARG A 240 10.82 -4.27 10.68
C ARG A 240 9.85 -4.61 11.84
N ALA A 241 8.58 -4.86 11.55
CA ALA A 241 7.55 -5.19 12.54
C ALA A 241 7.68 -6.64 13.02
N LYS A 242 7.33 -6.90 14.29
CA LYS A 242 7.49 -8.22 14.93
C LYS A 242 6.24 -9.10 14.82
N THR A 243 5.36 -8.82 13.87
CA THR A 243 4.01 -9.37 13.73
C THR A 243 3.98 -10.61 12.81
N PRO A 244 2.88 -11.38 12.77
CA PRO A 244 2.75 -12.51 11.85
C PRO A 244 2.48 -12.10 10.40
N TYR A 245 2.18 -10.82 10.13
CA TYR A 245 1.94 -10.27 8.79
C TYR A 245 3.12 -9.44 8.26
N ALA A 246 4.24 -9.40 8.98
CA ALA A 246 5.44 -8.68 8.56
C ALA A 246 6.20 -9.46 7.48
N HIS A 247 6.50 -8.77 6.38
CA HIS A 247 7.46 -9.19 5.37
C HIS A 247 8.04 -7.95 4.66
N GLY A 248 8.97 -8.16 3.74
CA GLY A 248 9.62 -7.11 2.96
C GLY A 248 8.66 -6.32 2.09
N PHE A 249 9.12 -5.18 1.57
CA PHE A 249 8.39 -4.42 0.57
C PHE A 249 8.20 -5.26 -0.69
N LEU A 250 6.94 -5.46 -1.08
CA LEU A 250 6.54 -6.44 -2.07
C LEU A 250 6.20 -5.76 -3.42
N PHE A 251 6.64 -6.37 -4.51
CA PHE A 251 6.49 -5.83 -5.87
C PHE A 251 5.98 -6.92 -6.85
N PRO A 252 5.23 -6.57 -7.91
CA PRO A 252 4.68 -7.52 -8.88
C PRO A 252 5.67 -8.55 -9.42
N GLN A 253 6.86 -8.11 -9.82
CA GLN A 253 7.91 -8.99 -10.35
C GLN A 253 8.22 -10.17 -9.40
N HIS A 254 8.26 -9.91 -8.09
CA HIS A 254 8.47 -10.96 -7.10
C HIS A 254 7.21 -11.81 -6.88
N VAL A 255 6.01 -11.22 -6.85
CA VAL A 255 4.75 -11.98 -6.73
C VAL A 255 4.48 -12.88 -7.95
N GLU A 256 4.87 -12.46 -9.14
CA GLU A 256 4.88 -13.33 -10.32
C GLU A 256 5.87 -14.48 -10.17
N THR A 257 7.06 -14.23 -9.61
CA THR A 257 8.06 -15.27 -9.33
C THR A 257 7.48 -16.29 -8.35
N ILE A 258 6.90 -15.84 -7.23
CA ILE A 258 6.19 -16.67 -6.24
C ILE A 258 5.09 -17.51 -6.89
N ARG A 259 4.29 -16.93 -7.80
CA ARG A 259 3.21 -17.64 -8.50
C ARG A 259 3.73 -18.70 -9.47
N ARG A 260 4.82 -18.42 -10.22
CA ARG A 260 5.46 -19.39 -11.12
C ARG A 260 6.03 -20.56 -10.32
N GLU A 261 6.79 -20.28 -9.26
CA GLU A 261 7.34 -21.30 -8.36
C GLU A 261 6.25 -22.15 -7.67
N TYR A 262 5.13 -21.54 -7.29
CA TYR A 262 3.99 -22.26 -6.71
C TYR A 262 3.28 -23.17 -7.72
N ALA A 263 3.21 -22.77 -9.00
CA ALA A 263 2.55 -23.53 -10.06
C ALA A 263 3.43 -24.63 -10.67
N GLN A 264 4.74 -24.38 -10.80
CA GLN A 264 5.71 -25.24 -11.48
C GLN A 264 6.56 -26.08 -10.51
N GLY A 265 6.58 -25.71 -9.23
CA GLY A 265 7.52 -26.24 -8.25
C GLY A 265 8.87 -25.51 -8.28
N LEU A 266 9.72 -25.86 -7.31
CA LEU A 266 11.07 -25.31 -7.15
C LEU A 266 12.11 -26.25 -7.75
N SER A 267 13.15 -25.69 -8.38
CA SER A 267 14.29 -26.48 -8.87
C SER A 267 15.08 -27.12 -7.73
N PRO A 268 15.82 -28.22 -7.97
CA PRO A 268 16.68 -28.82 -6.94
C PRO A 268 17.70 -27.82 -6.35
N ASP A 269 18.23 -26.93 -7.18
CA ASP A 269 19.19 -25.90 -6.77
C ASP A 269 18.54 -24.83 -5.89
N GLU A 270 17.33 -24.37 -6.22
CA GLU A 270 16.61 -23.37 -5.43
C GLU A 270 16.09 -23.96 -4.11
N LEU A 271 15.64 -25.23 -4.13
CA LEU A 271 15.35 -26.01 -2.92
C LEU A 271 16.60 -26.10 -2.02
N SER A 272 17.77 -26.38 -2.59
CA SER A 272 19.04 -26.44 -1.86
C SER A 272 19.40 -25.06 -1.27
N ARG A 273 19.36 -24.00 -2.09
CA ARG A 273 19.69 -22.62 -1.73
C ARG A 273 18.83 -22.08 -0.58
N ARG A 274 17.52 -22.41 -0.56
CA ARG A 274 16.60 -22.04 0.53
C ARG A 274 16.71 -22.93 1.78
N GLY A 275 17.68 -23.84 1.86
CA GLY A 275 17.88 -24.70 3.03
C GLY A 275 16.98 -25.93 3.08
N GLY A 276 16.50 -26.39 1.94
CA GLY A 276 15.77 -27.64 1.75
C GLY A 276 14.24 -27.51 1.76
N PRO A 277 13.52 -28.59 1.39
CA PRO A 277 12.06 -28.58 1.14
C PRO A 277 11.13 -28.28 2.32
N ARG A 278 11.66 -27.91 3.50
CA ARG A 278 10.87 -27.42 4.66
C ARG A 278 10.98 -25.90 4.85
N LYS A 279 12.01 -25.27 4.29
CA LYS A 279 12.26 -23.82 4.37
C LYS A 279 11.95 -23.11 3.05
N ALA A 280 12.00 -23.83 1.94
CA ALA A 280 11.86 -23.26 0.60
C ALA A 280 10.49 -22.62 0.29
N ASP A 281 9.44 -23.01 1.02
CA ASP A 281 8.09 -22.41 0.98
C ASP A 281 8.00 -21.05 1.72
N ALA A 282 9.06 -20.63 2.43
CA ALA A 282 9.07 -19.39 3.20
C ALA A 282 9.90 -18.30 2.48
N TYR A 283 9.19 -17.36 1.88
CA TYR A 283 9.73 -16.37 0.96
C TYR A 283 10.36 -15.15 1.65
N SER A 284 9.88 -14.79 2.86
CA SER A 284 10.22 -13.52 3.54
C SER A 284 11.72 -13.26 3.66
N THR A 285 12.16 -12.11 3.16
CA THR A 285 13.57 -11.67 3.18
C THR A 285 13.94 -10.78 4.35
N THR A 286 13.04 -10.46 5.28
CA THR A 286 13.26 -9.33 6.21
C THR A 286 13.05 -9.63 7.69
N THR A 287 11.86 -10.09 8.11
CA THR A 287 11.56 -10.41 9.51
C THR A 287 10.67 -11.64 9.59
N ARG A 288 10.84 -12.43 10.67
CA ARG A 288 9.90 -13.48 11.09
C ARG A 288 9.19 -13.08 12.38
N TRP A 289 7.96 -13.57 12.56
CA TRP A 289 7.10 -13.30 13.71
C TRP A 289 7.84 -13.39 15.06
N GLY A 290 7.62 -12.39 15.91
CA GLY A 290 8.20 -12.30 17.26
C GLY A 290 9.65 -11.80 17.31
N GLN A 291 10.35 -11.69 16.19
CA GLN A 291 11.77 -11.31 16.16
C GLN A 291 12.00 -9.91 15.58
N ALA A 292 13.20 -9.37 15.78
CA ALA A 292 13.58 -8.08 15.21
C ALA A 292 14.32 -8.31 13.88
N TYR A 293 14.03 -7.46 12.89
CA TYR A 293 14.89 -7.29 11.71
C TYR A 293 16.35 -7.13 12.14
N THR A 294 17.24 -7.87 11.48
CA THR A 294 18.70 -7.72 11.63
C THR A 294 19.28 -7.34 10.27
N PRO A 295 20.06 -6.24 10.13
CA PRO A 295 20.70 -5.90 8.85
C PRO A 295 21.62 -7.03 8.35
N PRO A 296 21.63 -7.35 7.05
CA PRO A 296 22.47 -8.43 6.51
C PRO A 296 23.98 -8.11 6.56
N SER A 297 24.34 -6.83 6.68
CA SER A 297 25.69 -6.33 6.96
C SER A 297 25.61 -5.07 7.81
N PRO A 298 26.58 -4.80 8.70
CA PRO A 298 26.83 -3.45 9.19
C PRO A 298 27.34 -2.54 8.05
N GLY A 299 27.24 -1.23 8.22
CA GLY A 299 27.85 -0.25 7.31
C GLY A 299 27.05 0.06 6.03
N LEU A 300 25.77 -0.30 5.97
CA LEU A 300 24.92 0.04 4.81
C LEU A 300 24.66 1.56 4.74
N THR A 301 24.59 2.12 3.54
CA THR A 301 23.88 3.41 3.32
C THR A 301 22.39 3.28 3.68
N PRO A 302 21.65 4.38 3.88
CA PRO A 302 20.20 4.34 4.01
C PRO A 302 19.55 3.72 2.77
N GLU A 303 20.08 4.01 1.57
CA GLU A 303 19.62 3.43 0.32
C GLU A 303 19.81 1.90 0.26
N GLU A 304 21.00 1.39 0.61
CA GLU A 304 21.25 -0.07 0.72
C GLU A 304 20.43 -0.71 1.84
N SER A 305 20.21 -0.01 2.96
CA SER A 305 19.38 -0.52 4.07
C SER A 305 17.89 -0.50 3.76
N VAL A 306 17.39 0.35 2.87
CA VAL A 306 16.00 0.30 2.39
C VAL A 306 15.84 -0.83 1.38
N GLU A 307 16.83 -1.06 0.51
CA GLU A 307 16.84 -2.22 -0.38
C GLU A 307 16.86 -3.55 0.39
N ALA A 308 17.61 -3.64 1.49
CA ALA A 308 17.62 -4.83 2.35
C ALA A 308 16.26 -5.13 3.03
N LEU A 309 15.28 -4.21 2.92
CA LEU A 309 13.90 -4.42 3.34
C LEU A 309 12.97 -4.88 2.20
N VAL A 310 13.46 -5.22 1.01
CA VAL A 310 12.65 -5.59 -0.18
C VAL A 310 12.51 -7.12 -0.33
N GLU A 311 11.30 -7.61 -0.61
CA GLU A 311 11.05 -9.02 -0.88
C GLU A 311 11.72 -9.49 -2.18
N GLY A 312 12.48 -10.57 -2.08
CA GLY A 312 13.38 -11.05 -3.13
C GLY A 312 14.49 -10.05 -3.54
N GLY A 313 14.65 -8.94 -2.83
CA GLY A 313 15.58 -7.84 -3.10
C GLY A 313 17.00 -8.08 -2.58
N GLY A 314 17.76 -7.00 -2.43
CA GLY A 314 19.19 -7.02 -2.08
C GLY A 314 20.11 -7.49 -3.20
N ARG A 315 19.59 -7.60 -4.44
CA ARG A 315 20.28 -8.13 -5.63
C ARG A 315 21.31 -7.17 -6.24
N TRP A 316 22.28 -6.74 -5.44
CA TRP A 316 23.43 -5.99 -5.95
C TRP A 316 24.40 -6.93 -6.68
N ARG A 317 24.23 -7.08 -8.00
CA ARG A 317 25.17 -7.83 -8.87
C ARG A 317 25.57 -9.21 -8.28
N ASP A 318 24.56 -9.95 -7.84
CA ASP A 318 24.69 -11.30 -7.27
C ASP A 318 25.53 -11.40 -5.97
N GLN A 319 25.77 -10.28 -5.26
CA GLN A 319 26.65 -10.22 -4.08
C GLN A 319 25.97 -10.60 -2.74
N TRP A 320 24.64 -10.49 -2.61
CA TRP A 320 23.92 -10.99 -1.42
C TRP A 320 22.61 -11.69 -1.79
N HIS A 321 22.37 -12.80 -1.11
CA HIS A 321 21.08 -13.47 -1.02
C HIS A 321 20.92 -13.93 0.43
N ARG A 322 19.74 -13.68 1.02
CA ARG A 322 19.38 -14.22 2.34
C ARG A 322 19.67 -15.72 2.42
N GLN A 323 20.48 -16.12 3.39
CA GLN A 323 20.86 -17.51 3.62
C GLN A 323 19.94 -18.20 4.63
N ALA A 324 19.69 -19.50 4.44
CA ALA A 324 18.84 -20.30 5.32
C ALA A 324 19.42 -20.56 6.74
N HIS A 325 20.57 -19.96 7.05
CA HIS A 325 21.25 -19.96 8.35
C HIS A 325 21.30 -18.58 9.04
N GLU A 326 20.74 -17.53 8.42
CA GLU A 326 20.66 -16.20 9.05
C GLU A 326 19.78 -16.23 10.32
N PRO A 327 20.05 -15.39 11.35
CA PRO A 327 19.47 -15.55 12.68
C PRO A 327 17.94 -15.47 12.70
N ASP A 328 17.37 -14.68 11.80
CA ASP A 328 15.95 -14.37 11.59
C ASP A 328 15.33 -15.14 10.40
N ALA A 329 16.09 -16.03 9.74
CA ALA A 329 15.59 -16.83 8.63
C ALA A 329 14.39 -17.72 9.04
N PRO A 330 13.47 -18.06 8.12
CA PRO A 330 12.28 -18.85 8.46
C PRO A 330 12.57 -20.20 9.13
N LEU A 331 11.67 -20.58 10.04
CA LEU A 331 11.64 -21.92 10.65
C LEU A 331 10.95 -22.92 9.71
N ASP A 332 11.11 -24.22 9.98
CA ASP A 332 10.47 -25.31 9.24
C ASP A 332 8.96 -25.07 9.06
N VAL A 333 8.54 -24.84 7.82
CA VAL A 333 7.12 -24.76 7.46
C VAL A 333 6.58 -26.20 7.42
N PRO A 334 5.44 -26.50 8.07
CA PRO A 334 4.79 -27.79 7.95
C PRO A 334 4.44 -28.06 6.48
N ARG A 335 5.09 -29.09 5.90
CA ARG A 335 5.05 -29.42 4.48
C ARG A 335 3.60 -29.44 3.96
N ARG A 336 3.21 -28.43 3.19
CA ARG A 336 1.91 -28.42 2.52
C ARG A 336 1.91 -29.58 1.53
N THR A 337 0.80 -30.33 1.46
CA THR A 337 0.70 -31.47 0.54
C THR A 337 0.69 -30.95 -0.89
N VAL A 338 1.86 -30.90 -1.52
CA VAL A 338 2.01 -30.64 -2.95
C VAL A 338 1.22 -31.72 -3.67
N TRP A 339 0.06 -31.36 -4.21
CA TRP A 339 -0.64 -32.21 -5.16
C TRP A 339 0.27 -32.36 -6.38
N PRO A 340 0.53 -33.59 -6.87
CA PRO A 340 1.19 -33.79 -8.15
C PRO A 340 0.22 -33.39 -9.27
N GLY A 341 0.11 -32.08 -9.50
CA GLY A 341 -0.67 -31.51 -10.57
C GLY A 341 -0.02 -31.84 -11.91
N ASN A 342 -0.48 -32.91 -12.56
CA ASN A 342 -0.17 -33.18 -13.96
C ASN A 342 -0.81 -32.08 -14.84
N ALA A 343 -0.13 -30.95 -14.95
CA ALA A 343 -0.48 -29.80 -15.76
C ALA A 343 0.64 -29.53 -16.77
N THR A 344 0.87 -30.49 -17.68
CA THR A 344 1.70 -30.27 -18.87
C THR A 344 1.02 -29.25 -19.78
N HIS A 345 1.50 -28.01 -19.79
CA HIS A 345 1.45 -27.12 -20.95
C HIS A 345 2.48 -25.99 -20.78
N ASP A 346 3.42 -25.91 -21.73
CA ASP A 346 4.35 -24.79 -21.85
C ASP A 346 3.65 -23.49 -22.32
N LEU A 347 4.24 -22.35 -21.95
CA LEU A 347 4.57 -21.17 -22.81
C LEU A 347 4.66 -19.88 -21.95
N GLN A 348 5.46 -18.91 -22.41
CA GLN A 348 5.76 -17.61 -21.76
C GLN A 348 5.14 -16.42 -22.55
N PRO A 349 5.32 -15.15 -22.09
CA PRO A 349 5.23 -13.87 -22.87
C PRO A 349 6.52 -12.98 -22.76
N THR A 350 6.88 -11.83 -23.40
CA THR A 350 6.62 -10.89 -24.57
C THR A 350 5.22 -10.56 -25.16
N TYR A 351 5.13 -9.95 -26.37
CA TYR A 351 3.98 -9.14 -26.87
C TYR A 351 3.85 -8.99 -28.40
N GLU A 352 2.62 -8.79 -28.90
CA GLU A 352 2.30 -8.34 -30.29
C GLU A 352 1.48 -7.02 -30.28
N PRO A 353 1.85 -5.98 -31.07
CA PRO A 353 1.36 -4.62 -30.85
C PRO A 353 -0.04 -4.30 -31.42
N GLU A 354 -0.58 -5.07 -32.36
CA GLU A 354 -1.93 -4.80 -32.93
C GLU A 354 -3.06 -5.46 -32.11
N ALA A 355 -2.77 -6.54 -31.38
CA ALA A 355 -3.77 -7.33 -30.66
C ALA A 355 -3.85 -7.06 -29.13
N GLY A 356 -2.84 -6.41 -28.54
CA GLY A 356 -2.82 -6.06 -27.12
C GLY A 356 -2.68 -7.25 -26.16
N LEU A 357 -2.16 -8.39 -26.65
CA LEU A 357 -1.94 -9.62 -25.90
C LEU A 357 -0.49 -10.13 -26.06
N ALA A 358 -0.17 -11.19 -25.31
CA ALA A 358 1.18 -11.57 -24.99
C ALA A 358 1.65 -12.84 -25.74
N VAL A 359 2.84 -12.79 -26.36
CA VAL A 359 3.50 -13.79 -27.24
C VAL A 359 4.98 -13.91 -26.81
N VAL A 360 5.87 -14.81 -27.29
CA VAL A 360 7.20 -14.93 -26.62
C VAL A 360 8.45 -15.26 -27.41
N GLU A 361 9.57 -14.84 -26.83
CA GLU A 361 10.96 -15.16 -27.16
C GLU A 361 11.62 -16.06 -26.10
N ARG A 362 12.53 -16.91 -26.55
CA ARG A 362 13.27 -17.90 -25.77
C ARG A 362 14.61 -17.32 -25.30
N GLU A 363 15.09 -17.68 -24.11
CA GLU A 363 16.33 -17.12 -23.56
C GLU A 363 17.54 -17.22 -24.51
N PRO A 364 18.32 -16.14 -24.71
CA PRO A 364 19.59 -16.20 -25.41
C PRO A 364 20.65 -16.86 -24.52
N SER A 365 21.34 -17.87 -25.05
CA SER A 365 22.45 -18.53 -24.34
C SER A 365 23.60 -17.54 -24.08
N ILE A 366 23.82 -17.18 -22.82
CA ILE A 366 24.88 -16.25 -22.41
C ILE A 366 26.26 -16.90 -22.65
N GLY A 367 26.90 -16.55 -23.76
CA GLY A 367 28.29 -16.91 -24.03
C GLY A 367 29.22 -16.23 -23.02
N ALA A 368 30.02 -17.02 -22.32
CA ALA A 368 30.86 -16.55 -21.22
C ALA A 368 32.00 -15.61 -21.69
N GLN A 369 31.73 -14.30 -21.73
CA GLN A 369 32.77 -13.28 -21.88
C GLN A 369 33.56 -13.17 -20.57
N ARG A 370 34.81 -13.67 -20.58
CA ARG A 370 35.82 -13.25 -19.60
C ARG A 370 36.15 -11.78 -19.84
N HIS A 371 35.68 -10.91 -18.95
CA HIS A 371 36.20 -9.56 -18.83
C HIS A 371 37.45 -9.58 -17.94
N GLU A 372 38.47 -8.80 -18.29
CA GLU A 372 39.75 -8.81 -17.61
C GLU A 372 39.66 -8.13 -16.22
N ALA A 373 40.54 -8.54 -15.30
CA ALA A 373 40.49 -8.16 -13.90
C ALA A 373 41.01 -6.73 -13.65
N GLY A 374 40.25 -5.73 -14.09
CA GLY A 374 40.38 -4.36 -13.60
C GLY A 374 40.04 -4.27 -12.12
N THR A 375 40.75 -3.42 -11.37
CA THR A 375 40.47 -3.17 -9.94
C THR A 375 39.22 -2.30 -9.79
N PHE A 376 38.05 -2.93 -9.83
CA PHE A 376 36.78 -2.27 -9.49
C PHE A 376 36.73 -1.92 -7.99
N PRO A 377 36.05 -0.82 -7.59
CA PRO A 377 35.63 -0.68 -6.20
C PRO A 377 34.75 -1.87 -5.81
N VAL A 378 34.83 -2.29 -4.55
CA VAL A 378 34.21 -3.54 -4.04
C VAL A 378 32.68 -3.58 -4.22
N TRP A 379 32.06 -2.40 -4.30
CA TRP A 379 30.63 -2.19 -4.44
C TRP A 379 30.31 -1.54 -5.79
N GLY A 380 29.17 -1.89 -6.38
CA GLY A 380 28.75 -1.35 -7.67
C GLY A 380 28.52 0.18 -7.64
N PRO A 381 28.45 0.85 -8.81
CA PRO A 381 28.05 2.26 -8.89
C PRO A 381 26.75 2.55 -8.11
N PRO A 382 26.61 3.74 -7.51
CA PRO A 382 25.56 4.02 -6.54
C PRO A 382 24.15 3.91 -7.14
N LEU A 383 23.20 3.47 -6.31
CA LEU A 383 21.80 3.14 -6.65
C LEU A 383 21.12 4.12 -7.63
N ARG A 384 21.41 5.42 -7.49
CA ARG A 384 20.92 6.52 -8.36
C ARG A 384 21.16 6.28 -9.86
N ALA A 385 22.19 5.53 -10.25
CA ALA A 385 22.56 5.27 -11.64
C ALA A 385 21.53 4.39 -12.40
N TYR A 386 20.77 3.56 -11.68
CA TYR A 386 19.83 2.59 -12.26
C TYR A 386 18.49 2.51 -11.51
N SER A 387 18.25 3.35 -10.50
CA SER A 387 17.02 3.30 -9.70
C SER A 387 15.74 3.39 -10.52
N HIS A 388 15.75 4.08 -11.66
CA HIS A 388 14.62 4.15 -12.59
C HIS A 388 14.41 2.83 -13.38
N GLN A 389 15.49 2.14 -13.76
CA GLN A 389 15.40 0.80 -14.37
C GLN A 389 14.87 -0.21 -13.34
N LEU A 390 15.46 -0.24 -12.15
CA LEU A 390 15.05 -1.14 -11.05
C LEU A 390 13.59 -0.91 -10.62
N TYR A 391 13.13 0.34 -10.61
CA TYR A 391 11.73 0.69 -10.40
C TYR A 391 10.83 0.14 -11.51
N ASN A 392 11.18 0.34 -12.78
CA ASN A 392 10.42 -0.19 -13.92
C ASN A 392 10.37 -1.72 -13.94
N GLU A 393 11.47 -2.41 -13.60
CA GLU A 393 11.51 -3.88 -13.51
C GLU A 393 10.58 -4.41 -12.40
N ARG A 394 10.60 -3.78 -11.22
CA ARG A 394 9.74 -4.15 -10.08
C ARG A 394 8.26 -3.97 -10.37
N TYR A 395 7.90 -2.82 -10.93
CA TYR A 395 6.54 -2.43 -11.30
C TYR A 395 6.17 -2.84 -12.75
N VAL A 396 6.88 -3.80 -13.34
CA VAL A 396 6.57 -4.42 -14.64
C VAL A 396 6.23 -3.37 -15.71
N ASN A 397 7.23 -2.55 -16.04
CA ASN A 397 7.16 -1.38 -16.93
C ASN A 397 6.26 -0.23 -16.43
N GLY A 398 6.15 -0.07 -15.11
CA GLY A 398 5.53 1.10 -14.48
C GLY A 398 4.02 1.00 -14.28
N THR A 399 3.42 -0.17 -14.52
CA THR A 399 2.10 -0.48 -13.96
C THR A 399 2.24 -0.61 -12.45
N LEU A 400 1.82 0.42 -11.71
CA LEU A 400 1.96 0.52 -10.25
C LEU A 400 1.20 -0.52 -9.42
N GLY A 401 0.66 -1.55 -10.07
CA GLY A 401 0.05 -2.72 -9.45
C GLY A 401 0.91 -3.21 -8.29
N GLY A 402 0.32 -3.48 -7.14
CA GLY A 402 1.04 -3.99 -6.00
C GLY A 402 0.53 -3.47 -4.68
N THR A 403 1.46 -3.18 -3.76
CA THR A 403 1.19 -2.76 -2.39
C THR A 403 0.16 -1.62 -2.31
N VAL A 404 -0.97 -1.91 -1.67
CA VAL A 404 -2.04 -0.96 -1.38
C VAL A 404 -1.80 -0.29 -0.03
N ALA A 405 -1.36 -1.06 0.97
CA ALA A 405 -0.96 -0.52 2.26
C ALA A 405 0.20 -1.31 2.92
N VAL A 406 1.02 -0.58 3.67
CA VAL A 406 1.96 -1.15 4.65
C VAL A 406 1.54 -0.63 6.03
N HIS A 407 1.43 -1.50 7.03
CA HIS A 407 0.96 -1.17 8.37
C HIS A 407 2.03 -1.44 9.45
N PHE A 408 1.75 -1.10 10.71
CA PHE A 408 2.68 -1.26 11.84
C PHE A 408 3.91 -0.34 11.76
N LEU A 409 3.80 0.84 11.13
CA LEU A 409 4.89 1.83 11.00
C LEU A 409 5.12 2.61 12.31
N LYS A 410 5.41 1.90 13.40
CA LYS A 410 5.53 2.44 14.77
C LYS A 410 6.65 3.48 14.98
N GLN A 411 7.42 3.84 13.95
CA GLN A 411 8.38 4.95 13.95
C GLN A 411 8.19 5.87 12.74
N ASN A 412 8.50 7.17 12.88
CA ASN A 412 8.44 8.13 11.76
C ASN A 412 9.47 7.79 10.67
N ALA A 413 10.63 7.23 11.04
CA ALA A 413 11.63 6.73 10.10
C ALA A 413 11.06 5.70 9.11
N TRP A 414 10.19 4.81 9.55
CA TRP A 414 9.66 3.70 8.74
C TRP A 414 8.74 4.21 7.61
N PHE A 415 8.14 5.40 7.76
CA PHE A 415 7.39 6.07 6.67
C PHE A 415 8.33 6.56 5.58
N TYR A 416 9.51 7.07 5.94
CA TYR A 416 10.53 7.47 4.97
C TYR A 416 11.18 6.25 4.30
N GLU A 417 11.41 5.15 5.03
CA GLU A 417 11.86 3.87 4.45
C GLU A 417 10.84 3.34 3.43
N THR A 418 9.56 3.31 3.79
CA THR A 418 8.46 2.87 2.90
C THR A 418 8.30 3.79 1.69
N ALA A 419 8.41 5.11 1.87
CA ALA A 419 8.38 6.07 0.76
C ALA A 419 9.55 5.89 -0.21
N LEU A 420 10.77 5.65 0.31
CA LEU A 420 11.95 5.40 -0.51
C LEU A 420 11.87 4.06 -1.25
N ALA A 421 11.27 3.02 -0.64
CA ALA A 421 11.08 1.72 -1.27
C ALA A 421 10.02 1.74 -2.38
N LEU A 422 8.82 2.27 -2.11
CA LEU A 422 7.66 2.16 -3.01
C LEU A 422 7.57 3.33 -4.01
N ILE A 423 7.91 4.54 -3.60
CA ILE A 423 7.76 5.76 -4.43
C ILE A 423 9.10 6.18 -5.07
N GLY A 424 10.22 5.88 -4.38
CA GLY A 424 11.57 6.20 -4.85
C GLY A 424 11.99 7.64 -4.60
N SER A 425 13.31 7.87 -4.62
CA SER A 425 13.93 9.19 -4.39
C SER A 425 13.49 10.25 -5.41
N GLN A 426 13.35 9.89 -6.69
CA GLN A 426 13.00 10.83 -7.75
C GLN A 426 11.59 11.42 -7.59
N ARG A 427 10.60 10.64 -7.15
CA ARG A 427 9.22 11.12 -6.92
C ARG A 427 9.04 11.80 -5.57
N THR A 428 9.85 11.45 -4.56
CA THR A 428 9.78 12.04 -3.20
C THR A 428 10.53 13.37 -3.06
N TRP A 429 11.54 13.64 -3.89
CA TRP A 429 12.28 14.91 -3.86
C TRP A 429 11.49 16.05 -4.53
N ALA A 430 10.94 16.95 -3.72
CA ALA A 430 10.11 18.08 -4.16
C ALA A 430 10.84 19.19 -4.96
N LEU A 431 12.15 19.08 -5.20
CA LEU A 431 12.98 20.14 -5.79
C LEU A 431 13.49 19.74 -7.18
N GLY A 432 12.79 20.18 -8.22
CA GLY A 432 13.30 20.14 -9.59
C GLY A 432 14.44 21.15 -9.83
N GLY A 433 15.30 20.87 -10.82
CA GLY A 433 16.43 21.71 -11.20
C GLY A 433 17.70 21.45 -10.38
N ALA A 434 18.71 22.32 -10.54
CA ALA A 434 20.08 22.11 -10.03
C ALA A 434 20.16 21.77 -8.53
N ALA A 435 19.17 22.15 -7.71
CA ALA A 435 19.10 21.79 -6.30
C ALA A 435 19.11 20.26 -6.03
N THR A 436 18.61 19.41 -6.94
CA THR A 436 18.73 17.93 -6.83
C THR A 436 20.02 17.37 -7.42
N GLU A 437 20.87 18.19 -8.05
CA GLU A 437 22.23 17.82 -8.46
C GLU A 437 23.22 17.95 -7.29
N TRP A 438 22.94 18.82 -6.31
CA TRP A 438 23.76 19.04 -5.09
C TRP A 438 23.97 17.81 -4.20
N ARG A 439 23.29 16.69 -4.47
CA ARG A 439 23.63 15.37 -3.90
C ARG A 439 24.85 14.80 -4.64
N MET A 440 26.01 15.42 -4.39
CA MET A 440 27.30 15.14 -5.08
C MET A 440 27.83 13.71 -4.83
N HIS A 441 27.45 13.12 -3.69
CA HIS A 441 27.89 11.79 -3.25
C HIS A 441 26.72 11.00 -2.61
N GLU A 442 27.02 9.79 -2.15
CA GLU A 442 26.13 8.97 -1.30
C GLU A 442 25.76 9.68 0.01
N SER A 443 24.84 9.09 0.78
CA SER A 443 24.60 9.49 2.16
C SER A 443 25.89 9.43 2.99
N PRO A 444 26.29 10.50 3.70
CA PRO A 444 27.43 10.47 4.62
C PRO A 444 27.13 9.65 5.89
N VAL A 445 25.85 9.36 6.16
CA VAL A 445 25.43 8.46 7.24
C VAL A 445 25.48 7.02 6.74
N ARG A 446 26.24 6.19 7.44
CA ARG A 446 26.30 4.73 7.27
C ARG A 446 25.69 4.09 8.53
N ILE A 447 24.70 3.22 8.35
CA ILE A 447 23.97 2.53 9.42
C ILE A 447 24.88 1.45 10.01
N ARG A 448 24.91 1.34 11.34
CA ARG A 448 25.77 0.41 12.10
C ARG A 448 25.04 -0.88 12.42
#